data_AF-A0A963DT96-F1
#
_entry.id   AF-A0A963DT96-F1
#
_cell.length_a   1.000
_cell.length_b   1.000
_cell.length_c   1.000
_cell.angle_alpha   90.00
_cell.angle_beta   90.00
_cell.angle_gamma   90.00
#
_symmetry.space_group_name_H-M   'P 1'
#
loop_
_entity.id
_entity.type
_entity.pdbx_description
1 polymer ?
#
loop_
_entity_poly.entity_id
_entity_poly.type
_entity_poly.pdbx_seq_one_letter_code
_entity_poly.pdbx_strand_id
1 'polypeptide(L)' 'MAYFFFNSPEYLARNTTNPAFIGNLYRTFFQREPEEDGLAFWLEQLAEGSPRNDVMGGFLYSQEFTDFMGYLGF' A
#
# COMPACT_ATOMS: atom_id res chain seq x y z
N MET A 1 -8.22 -5.92 -8.04
CA MET A 1 -8.18 -7.17 -7.24
C MET A 1 -7.69 -6.94 -5.81
N ALA A 2 -6.60 -6.20 -5.57
CA ALA A 2 -6.12 -5.91 -4.21
C ALA A 2 -7.11 -5.14 -3.32
N TYR A 3 -7.80 -4.12 -3.84
CA TYR A 3 -8.78 -3.34 -3.09
C TYR A 3 -9.85 -4.20 -2.38
N PHE A 4 -10.37 -5.23 -3.05
CA PHE A 4 -11.36 -6.15 -2.50
C PHE A 4 -10.81 -7.04 -1.38
N PHE A 5 -9.52 -7.41 -1.45
CA PHE A 5 -8.87 -8.18 -0.40
C PHE A 5 -8.73 -7.37 0.89
N PHE A 6 -8.28 -6.12 0.79
CA PHE A 6 -8.08 -5.26 1.96
C PHE A 6 -9.38 -4.76 2.59
N ASN A 7 -10.47 -4.67 1.81
CA ASN A 7 -11.81 -4.34 2.31
C ASN A 7 -12.62 -5.57 2.75
N SER A 8 -12.04 -6.78 2.67
CA SER A 8 -12.75 -7.99 3.05
C SER A 8 -12.90 -8.08 4.57
N PRO A 9 -14.00 -8.68 5.06
CA PRO A 9 -14.21 -8.88 6.50
C PRO A 9 -13.09 -9.73 7.13
N GLU A 10 -12.49 -10.66 6.39
CA GLU A 10 -11.37 -11.48 6.86
C GLU A 10 -10.10 -10.64 7.10
N TYR A 11 -9.82 -9.66 6.22
CA TYR A 11 -8.68 -8.78 6.40
C TYR A 11 -8.91 -7.76 7.52
N LEU A 12 -10.11 -7.18 7.59
CA LEU A 12 -10.49 -6.26 8.65
C LEU A 12 -10.49 -6.94 10.03
N ALA A 13 -10.92 -8.21 10.11
CA ALA A 13 -10.90 -8.99 11.34
C ALA A 13 -9.48 -9.29 11.85
N ARG A 14 -8.46 -9.23 10.99
CA ARG A 14 -7.05 -9.41 11.40
C ARG A 14 -6.49 -8.23 12.19
N ASN A 15 -7.18 -7.08 12.19
CA ASN A 15 -6.78 -5.88 12.91
C ASN A 15 -5.29 -5.52 12.73
N THR A 16 -4.83 -5.58 11.48
CA THR A 16 -3.41 -5.37 11.13
C THR A 16 -2.95 -3.97 11.50
N THR A 17 -1.69 -3.84 11.93
CA THR A 17 -1.07 -2.52 12.17
C THR A 17 -0.83 -1.78 10.85
N ASN A 18 -0.72 -0.45 10.90
CA ASN A 18 -0.40 0.39 9.74
C ASN A 18 0.85 -0.08 8.95
N PRO A 19 2.00 -0.39 9.59
CA PRO A 19 3.16 -0.90 8.86
C PRO A 19 2.92 -2.28 8.24
N ALA A 20 2.19 -3.17 8.93
CA ALA A 20 1.83 -4.47 8.37
C ALA A 20 0.87 -4.32 7.16
N PHE A 21 -0.02 -3.34 7.19
CA PHE A 21 -0.90 -3.01 6.08
C PHE A 21 -0.10 -2.56 4.85
N ILE A 22 0.83 -1.62 5.02
CA ILE A 22 1.70 -1.14 3.93
C ILE A 22 2.58 -2.27 3.39
N GLY A 23 3.20 -3.09 4.26
CA GLY A 23 3.99 -4.23 3.80
C GLY A 23 3.19 -5.24 2.95
N ASN A 24 1.91 -5.45 3.28
CA ASN A 24 1.03 -6.26 2.46
C ASN A 24 0.72 -5.60 1.10
N LEU A 25 0.58 -4.27 1.04
CA LEU A 25 0.41 -3.56 -0.23
C LEU A 25 1.60 -3.76 -1.15
N TYR A 26 2.81 -3.51 -0.67
CA TYR A 26 4.04 -3.70 -1.45
C TYR A 26 4.17 -5.14 -1.96
N ARG A 27 3.93 -6.14 -1.10
CA ARG A 27 3.93 -7.55 -1.54
C ARG A 27 2.85 -7.88 -2.57
N THR A 28 1.70 -7.22 -2.51
CA THR A 28 0.58 -7.49 -3.43
C THR A 28 0.79 -6.84 -4.79
N PHE A 29 1.30 -5.61 -4.82
CA PHE A 29 1.44 -4.82 -6.04
C PHE A 29 2.81 -4.95 -6.71
N PHE A 30 3.86 -4.88 -5.91
CA PHE A 30 5.25 -4.88 -6.39
C PHE A 30 5.94 -6.23 -6.23
N GLN A 31 5.30 -7.18 -5.54
CA GLN A 31 5.90 -8.47 -5.14
C GLN A 31 7.25 -8.32 -4.42
N ARG A 32 7.46 -7.17 -3.77
CA ARG A 32 8.67 -6.83 -3.02
C ARG A 32 8.31 -6.36 -1.61
N GLU A 33 9.30 -6.27 -0.74
CA GLU A 33 9.14 -5.60 0.55
C GLU A 33 9.28 -4.08 0.39
N PRO A 34 8.55 -3.29 1.21
CA PRO A 34 8.68 -1.85 1.18
C PRO A 34 10.09 -1.39 1.54
N GLU A 35 10.57 -0.37 0.84
CA GLU A 35 11.75 0.37 1.25
C GLU A 35 11.44 1.28 2.44
N GLU A 36 12.45 1.63 3.25
CA GLU A 36 12.27 2.45 4.45
C GLU A 36 11.61 3.81 4.13
N ASP A 37 12.05 4.48 3.06
CA ASP A 37 11.51 5.78 2.64
C ASP A 37 10.03 5.67 2.20
N GLY A 38 9.70 4.67 1.40
CA GLY A 38 8.33 4.42 0.95
C GLY A 38 7.41 4.06 2.11
N LEU A 39 7.86 3.18 3.00
CA LEU A 39 7.13 2.81 4.21
C LEU A 39 6.87 4.02 5.11
N ALA A 40 7.88 4.86 5.34
CA ALA A 40 7.74 6.07 6.16
C ALA A 40 6.71 7.03 5.57
N PHE A 41 6.77 7.31 4.27
CA PHE A 41 5.82 8.18 3.58
C PHE A 41 4.37 7.72 3.76
N TRP A 42 4.08 6.44 3.53
CA TRP A 42 2.73 5.90 3.68
C TRP A 42 2.28 5.82 5.14
N LEU A 43 3.21 5.61 6.07
CA LEU A 43 2.91 5.66 7.50
C LEU A 43 2.54 7.07 7.94
N GLU A 44 3.22 8.10 7.43
CA GLU A 44 2.88 9.49 7.68
C GLU A 44 1.47 9.81 7.16
N GLN A 45 1.12 9.37 5.96
CA GLN A 45 -0.24 9.55 5.43
C GLN A 45 -1.30 8.92 6.35
N LEU A 46 -1.05 7.70 6.87
CA LEU A 46 -1.94 7.06 7.83
C LEU A 46 -1.95 7.77 9.20
N ALA A 47 -0.84 8.40 9.59
CA ALA A 47 -0.74 9.18 10.83
C ALA A 47 -1.44 10.53 10.73
N GLU A 48 -1.48 11.16 9.55
CA GLU A 48 -2.25 12.37 9.26
C GLU A 48 -3.78 12.13 9.25
N GLY A 49 -4.21 10.88 9.39
CA GLY A 49 -5.62 10.48 9.46
C GLY A 49 -6.20 10.05 8.13
N SER A 50 -5.38 9.91 7.08
CA SER A 50 -5.84 9.37 5.80
C SER A 50 -6.33 7.93 5.99
N PRO A 51 -7.53 7.58 5.49
CA PRO A 51 -8.02 6.23 5.59
C PRO A 51 -7.17 5.30 4.72
N ARG A 52 -7.06 4.03 5.15
CA ARG A 52 -6.31 2.99 4.42
C ARG A 52 -6.73 2.83 2.96
N ASN A 53 -8.01 3.09 2.65
CA ASN A 53 -8.51 3.06 1.27
C ASN A 53 -7.96 4.21 0.42
N ASP A 54 -7.83 5.41 0.97
CA ASP A 54 -7.22 6.54 0.25
C ASP A 54 -5.73 6.31 0.06
N VAL A 55 -5.04 5.78 1.06
CA VAL A 55 -3.64 5.38 0.94
C VAL A 55 -3.46 4.34 -0.17
N MET A 56 -4.34 3.34 -0.25
CA MET A 56 -4.34 2.37 -1.34
C MET A 56 -4.56 3.00 -2.72
N GLY A 57 -5.49 3.95 -2.82
CA GLY A 57 -5.73 4.69 -4.06
C GLY A 57 -4.51 5.50 -4.45
N GLY A 58 -4.00 6.31 -3.52
CA GLY A 58 -2.79 7.11 -3.69
C GLY A 58 -1.57 6.26 -4.05
N PHE A 59 -1.45 5.05 -3.51
CA PHE A 59 -0.38 4.11 -3.84
C PHE A 59 -0.36 3.76 -5.32
N LEU A 60 -1.53 3.43 -5.89
CA LEU A 60 -1.68 3.08 -7.31
C LEU A 60 -1.47 4.25 -8.27
N TYR A 61 -1.70 5.47 -7.81
CA TYR A 61 -1.46 6.70 -8.57
C TYR A 61 -0.13 7.37 -8.20
N SER A 62 0.67 6.75 -7.33
CA SER A 62 1.93 7.33 -6.90
C SER A 62 2.95 7.30 -8.02
N GLN A 63 3.91 8.23 -7.94
CA GLN A 63 5.05 8.24 -8.85
C GLN A 63 5.86 6.96 -8.72
N GLU A 64 6.01 6.41 -7.50
CA GLU A 64 6.69 5.12 -7.26
C GLU A 64 6.07 3.97 -8.07
N PHE A 65 4.75 3.89 -8.12
CA PHE A 65 4.05 2.86 -8.89
C PHE A 65 4.20 3.04 -10.40
N THR A 66 4.20 4.29 -10.84
CA THR A 66 4.45 4.66 -12.25
C THR A 66 5.88 4.32 -12.67
N ASP A 67 6.87 4.67 -11.84
CA ASP A 67 8.28 4.37 -12.06
C ASP A 67 8.52 2.86 -12.09
N PHE A 68 7.89 2.10 -11.19
CA PHE A 68 7.93 0.64 -11.20
C PHE A 68 7.35 0.05 -12.48
N MET A 69 6.18 0.53 -12.94
CA MET A 69 5.58 0.08 -14.20
C MET A 69 6.44 0.42 -15.41
N GLY A 70 7.05 1.62 -15.43
CA GLY A 70 8.00 2.02 -16.47
C GLY A 70 9.25 1.15 -16.48
N TYR A 71 9.73 0.73 -15.30
CA TYR A 71 10.86 -0.20 -15.19
C TYR A 71 10.54 -1.60 -15.74
N LEU A 72 9.28 -2.02 -15.63
CA LEU A 72 8.79 -3.27 -16.21
C LEU A 72 8.54 -3.20 -17.73
N GLY A 73 8.72 -2.03 -18.35
CA GLY A 73 8.65 -1.85 -19.80
C GLY A 73 7.24 -1.79 -20.38
N PHE A 74 6.25 -1.37 -19.57
CA PHE A 74 4.88 -1.11 -20.03
C PHE A 74 4.67 0.32 -20.52
#